data_AF-A0A1Q8TQH2-F1
#
_entry.id   AF-A0A1Q8TQH2-F1
#
_cell.length_a   1.000
_cell.length_b   1.000
_cell.length_c   1.000
_cell.angle_alpha   90.00
_cell.angle_beta   90.00
_cell.angle_gamma   90.00
#
_symmetry.space_group_name_H-M   'P 1'
#
loop_
_entity.id
_entity.type
_entity.pdbx_description
1 polymer ?
#
loop_
_entity_poly.entity_id
_entity_poly.type
_entity_poly.pdbx_seq_one_letter_code
_entity_poly.pdbx_strand_id
1 'polypeptide(L)'
;MTSQVPGADSTAWPTRPTTDLLSRIRDARAWGVSWLTDQVADDGRPMGAETANSWWRAPWALCVGGAPDVAAAMMGWAEREALTDDGDLRPGPFSPPGDGSPVYHLSPLAIASWLLGRYDTASAVNSALVRFQDPETGGAYELRDFARDPLQDNLKTAQLGISSLVTGERHMADGVHRWLAHNLEDQPDLPHRLFTSRRGDKPVTDFTDQEAFFRVVDFRAPRQGYFHPGIAAAFFAGHAMRDGGDKRSVELARKYLSLTTAGTEQQFDDPSSVQICKFGWGAAAALAADPEGGHLPWVVRMGEWFVRRQRPDGAWAPSSFNTPDPGPLDLYWKTAEHVMEVSYIEQALAAHGVD
;
A
#
# COMPACT_ATOMS: atom_id res chain seq x y z
N MET A 1 -13.52 -17.93 21.85
CA MET A 1 -14.59 -18.20 20.87
C MET A 1 -13.94 -18.25 19.50
N THR A 2 -13.83 -19.43 18.91
CA THR A 2 -13.28 -19.63 17.57
C THR A 2 -14.22 -18.95 16.57
N SER A 3 -13.81 -17.78 16.08
CA SER A 3 -14.44 -17.10 14.95
C SER A 3 -14.33 -18.02 13.74
N GLN A 4 -15.37 -18.82 13.48
CA GLN A 4 -15.51 -19.52 12.20
C GLN A 4 -15.53 -18.46 11.11
N VAL A 5 -14.49 -18.47 10.27
CA VAL A 5 -14.49 -17.75 9.00
C VAL A 5 -15.73 -18.26 8.24
N PRO A 6 -16.66 -17.39 7.81
CA PRO A 6 -17.79 -17.81 7.00
C PRO A 6 -17.29 -18.67 5.85
N GLY A 7 -17.92 -19.83 5.63
CA GLY A 7 -17.50 -20.80 4.62
C GLY A 7 -17.21 -20.08 3.31
N ALA A 8 -16.00 -20.28 2.78
CA ALA A 8 -15.55 -19.66 1.54
C ALA A 8 -16.60 -19.93 0.47
N ASP A 9 -17.34 -18.89 0.08
CA ASP A 9 -18.29 -18.96 -1.00
C ASP A 9 -17.50 -19.38 -2.24
N SER A 10 -17.72 -20.61 -2.72
CA SER A 10 -16.94 -21.23 -3.78
C SER A 10 -17.26 -20.64 -5.17
N THR A 11 -17.93 -19.49 -5.19
CA THR A 11 -18.29 -18.79 -6.41
C THR A 11 -17.04 -18.17 -7.01
N ALA A 12 -16.79 -18.49 -8.28
CA ALA A 12 -15.67 -17.92 -9.03
C ALA A 12 -15.70 -16.38 -8.96
N TRP A 13 -14.52 -15.77 -8.92
CA TRP A 13 -14.42 -14.31 -8.89
C TRP A 13 -15.01 -13.70 -10.17
N PRO A 14 -15.83 -12.64 -10.07
CA PRO A 14 -16.38 -11.99 -11.24
C PRO A 14 -15.27 -11.29 -12.03
N THR A 15 -15.38 -11.34 -13.36
CA THR A 15 -14.51 -10.62 -14.31
C THR A 15 -15.26 -9.57 -15.12
N ARG A 16 -16.57 -9.45 -14.87
CA ARG A 16 -17.46 -8.42 -15.41
C ARG A 16 -18.26 -7.82 -14.26
N PRO A 17 -18.52 -6.50 -14.28
CA PRO A 17 -19.30 -5.86 -13.23
C PRO A 17 -20.72 -6.42 -13.19
N THR A 18 -21.23 -6.69 -11.99
CA THR A 18 -22.67 -6.89 -11.75
C THR A 18 -23.33 -5.54 -11.52
N THR A 19 -24.66 -5.47 -11.68
CA THR A 19 -25.44 -4.23 -11.52
C THR A 19 -25.41 -3.62 -10.11
N ASP A 20 -24.93 -4.38 -9.12
CA ASP A 20 -24.86 -3.98 -7.72
C ASP A 20 -23.41 -3.91 -7.19
N LEU A 21 -22.41 -4.25 -8.01
CA LEU A 21 -21.01 -4.36 -7.57
C LEU A 21 -20.51 -3.05 -6.97
N LEU A 22 -20.72 -1.93 -7.67
CA LEU A 22 -20.22 -0.65 -7.19
C LEU A 22 -20.90 -0.20 -5.90
N SER A 23 -22.20 -0.49 -5.74
CA SER A 23 -22.91 -0.26 -4.47
C SER A 23 -22.29 -1.09 -3.34
N ARG A 24 -22.04 -2.39 -3.55
CA ARG A 24 -21.44 -3.24 -2.52
C ARG A 24 -20.02 -2.79 -2.13
N ILE A 25 -19.23 -2.30 -3.09
CA ILE A 25 -17.90 -1.72 -2.84
C ILE A 25 -18.01 -0.44 -2.01
N ARG A 26 -18.97 0.44 -2.34
CA ARG A 26 -19.25 1.67 -1.57
C ARG A 26 -19.65 1.35 -0.13
N ASP A 27 -20.52 0.37 0.05
CA ASP A 27 -20.97 -0.08 1.38
C ASP A 27 -19.78 -0.63 2.19
N ALA A 28 -18.95 -1.48 1.56
CA ALA A 28 -17.76 -2.01 2.21
C ALA A 28 -16.78 -0.91 2.63
N ARG A 29 -16.50 0.07 1.75
CA ARG A 29 -15.70 1.25 2.10
C ARG A 29 -16.32 2.00 3.28
N ALA A 30 -17.61 2.31 3.21
CA ALA A 30 -18.31 3.07 4.25
C ALA A 30 -18.26 2.38 5.61
N TRP A 31 -18.42 1.06 5.66
CA TRP A 31 -18.30 0.28 6.89
C TRP A 31 -16.88 0.30 7.45
N GLY A 32 -15.87 0.18 6.60
CA GLY A 32 -14.47 0.28 7.02
C GLY A 32 -14.12 1.67 7.56
N VAL A 33 -14.63 2.72 6.93
CA VAL A 33 -14.46 4.12 7.37
C VAL A 33 -15.14 4.36 8.71
N SER A 34 -16.37 3.86 8.88
CA SER A 34 -17.11 3.92 10.15
C SER A 34 -16.30 3.23 11.25
N TRP A 35 -15.84 2.01 11.00
CA TRP A 35 -15.05 1.25 11.97
C TRP A 35 -13.77 2.00 12.36
N LEU A 36 -13.03 2.58 11.40
CA LEU A 36 -11.82 3.37 11.68
C LEU A 36 -12.11 4.63 12.49
N THR A 37 -13.21 5.31 12.18
CA THR A 37 -13.63 6.54 12.88
C THR A 37 -13.94 6.25 14.34
N ASP A 38 -14.60 5.12 14.64
CA ASP A 38 -14.89 4.68 16.01
C ASP A 38 -13.62 4.38 16.83
N GLN A 39 -12.46 4.26 16.17
CA GLN A 39 -11.17 4.01 16.81
C GLN A 39 -10.33 5.29 17.02
N VAL A 40 -10.91 6.47 16.81
CA VAL A 40 -10.26 7.77 16.98
C VAL A 40 -11.01 8.57 18.05
N ALA A 41 -10.28 9.07 19.05
CA ALA A 41 -10.87 9.89 20.10
C ALA A 41 -11.18 11.31 19.61
N ASP A 42 -12.03 12.04 20.35
CA ASP A 42 -12.47 13.40 20.00
C ASP A 42 -11.32 14.41 19.80
N ASP A 43 -10.17 14.20 20.45
CA ASP A 43 -8.97 15.05 20.32
C ASP A 43 -8.07 14.67 19.13
N GLY A 44 -8.49 13.68 18.33
CA GLY A 44 -7.78 13.13 17.20
C GLY A 44 -6.84 11.98 17.56
N ARG A 45 -6.70 11.60 18.83
CA ARG A 45 -5.79 10.51 19.23
C ARG A 45 -6.30 9.15 18.70
N PRO A 46 -5.51 8.42 17.89
CA PRO A 46 -5.89 7.09 17.45
C PRO A 46 -5.75 6.06 18.56
N MET A 47 -6.51 4.96 18.47
CA MET A 47 -6.34 3.80 19.33
C MET A 47 -4.90 3.30 19.34
N GLY A 48 -4.38 3.02 20.55
CA GLY A 48 -3.08 2.37 20.73
C GLY A 48 -1.89 3.26 20.41
N ALA A 49 -2.09 4.57 20.24
CA ALA A 49 -1.03 5.53 19.96
C ALA A 49 0.11 5.51 20.99
N GLU A 50 -0.20 5.17 22.24
CA GLU A 50 0.78 5.00 23.33
C GLU A 50 1.59 3.70 23.24
N THR A 51 1.12 2.74 22.45
CA THR A 51 1.72 1.40 22.33
C THR A 51 2.55 1.26 21.07
N ALA A 52 1.98 1.66 19.92
CA ALA A 52 2.64 1.51 18.64
C ALA A 52 2.12 2.53 17.62
N ASN A 53 2.97 2.87 16.67
CA ASN A 53 2.56 3.47 15.42
C ASN A 53 1.83 2.40 14.63
N SER A 54 0.55 2.13 14.90
CA SER A 54 -0.32 1.29 14.05
C SER A 54 -1.29 2.13 13.22
N TRP A 55 -1.26 3.45 13.41
CA TRP A 55 -2.24 4.39 12.91
C TRP A 55 -1.76 5.17 11.69
N TRP A 56 -0.47 5.11 11.34
CA TRP A 56 0.17 5.98 10.34
C TRP A 56 -0.57 6.11 9.01
N ARG A 57 -1.28 5.07 8.58
CA ARG A 57 -2.02 5.05 7.31
C ARG A 57 -3.45 5.57 7.42
N ALA A 58 -4.05 5.55 8.60
CA ALA A 58 -5.45 5.90 8.78
C ALA A 58 -5.78 7.34 8.33
N PRO A 59 -4.96 8.37 8.55
CA PRO A 59 -5.24 9.70 8.02
C PRO A 59 -5.42 9.71 6.50
N TRP A 60 -4.54 9.03 5.76
CA TRP A 60 -4.69 8.92 4.30
C TRP A 60 -5.97 8.15 3.93
N ALA A 61 -6.20 7.00 4.57
CA ALA A 61 -7.38 6.18 4.34
C ALA A 61 -8.70 6.94 4.58
N LEU A 62 -8.76 7.75 5.65
CA LEU A 62 -9.92 8.57 5.99
C LEU A 62 -10.10 9.73 5.02
N CYS A 63 -9.03 10.36 4.52
CA CYS A 63 -9.13 11.38 3.47
C CYS A 63 -9.78 10.82 2.21
N VAL A 64 -9.26 9.72 1.65
CA VAL A 64 -9.80 9.13 0.41
C VAL A 64 -11.10 8.36 0.64
N GLY A 65 -11.32 7.90 1.87
CA GLY A 65 -12.50 7.19 2.31
C GLY A 65 -13.69 8.10 2.63
N GLY A 66 -13.55 9.43 2.60
CA GLY A 66 -14.66 10.37 2.80
C GLY A 66 -14.91 10.79 4.24
N ALA A 67 -13.90 10.71 5.12
CA ALA A 67 -13.92 11.22 6.49
C ALA A 67 -12.76 12.21 6.76
N PRO A 68 -12.61 13.28 5.95
CA PRO A 68 -11.47 14.20 6.06
C PRO A 68 -11.40 14.94 7.40
N ASP A 69 -12.53 15.19 8.07
CA ASP A 69 -12.54 15.88 9.38
C ASP A 69 -11.86 15.05 10.47
N VAL A 70 -12.10 13.73 10.47
CA VAL A 70 -11.44 12.78 11.40
C VAL A 70 -9.96 12.70 11.07
N ALA A 71 -9.61 12.62 9.78
CA ALA A 71 -8.21 12.67 9.33
C ALA A 71 -7.51 13.97 9.78
N ALA A 72 -8.19 15.12 9.69
CA ALA A 72 -7.67 16.40 10.10
C ALA A 72 -7.43 16.48 11.62
N ALA A 73 -8.32 15.89 12.42
CA ALA A 73 -8.12 15.77 13.87
C ALA A 73 -6.91 14.88 14.19
N MET A 74 -6.80 13.72 13.52
CA MET A 74 -5.65 12.82 13.68
C MET A 74 -4.33 13.48 13.30
N MET A 75 -4.28 14.22 12.19
CA MET A 75 -3.08 14.95 11.79
C MET A 75 -2.73 16.06 12.79
N GLY A 76 -3.73 16.78 13.31
CA GLY A 76 -3.51 17.75 14.38
C GLY A 76 -2.96 17.13 15.66
N TRP A 77 -3.40 15.92 16.02
CA TRP A 77 -2.80 15.16 17.12
C TRP A 77 -1.37 14.71 16.79
N ALA A 78 -1.13 14.20 15.59
CA ALA A 78 0.20 13.74 15.16
C ALA A 78 1.24 14.87 15.19
N GLU A 79 0.88 16.08 14.76
CA GLU A 79 1.73 17.27 14.85
C GLU A 79 2.13 17.60 16.30
N ARG A 80 1.20 17.47 17.26
CA ARG A 80 1.47 17.77 18.67
C ARG A 80 2.30 16.69 19.36
N GLU A 81 1.99 15.43 19.09
CA GLU A 81 2.43 14.30 19.92
C GLU A 81 3.40 13.34 19.22
N ALA A 82 3.30 13.17 17.90
CA ALA A 82 3.99 12.09 17.19
C ALA A 82 5.10 12.57 16.24
N LEU A 83 5.04 13.82 15.75
CA LEU A 83 6.00 14.39 14.81
C LEU A 83 6.90 15.41 15.49
N THR A 84 8.16 15.45 15.07
CA THR A 84 9.07 16.57 15.36
C THR A 84 8.75 17.76 14.46
N ASP A 85 9.27 18.94 14.81
CA ASP A 85 9.10 20.16 13.99
C ASP A 85 9.71 19.98 12.57
N ASP A 86 10.73 19.12 12.45
CA ASP A 86 11.36 18.75 11.18
C ASP A 86 10.61 17.63 10.41
N GLY A 87 9.43 17.22 10.89
CA GLY A 87 8.57 16.25 10.21
C GLY A 87 8.99 14.77 10.33
N ASP A 88 9.93 14.44 11.22
CA ASP A 88 10.28 13.05 11.54
C ASP A 88 9.39 12.51 12.68
N LEU A 89 9.38 11.20 12.86
CA LEU A 89 8.69 10.57 13.99
C LEU A 89 9.46 10.83 15.28
N ARG A 90 8.76 11.23 16.34
CA ARG A 90 9.34 11.32 17.69
C ARG A 90 9.75 9.93 18.19
N PRO A 91 10.81 9.83 19.01
CA PRO A 91 11.17 8.59 19.68
C PRO A 91 10.02 8.02 20.52
N GLY A 92 10.00 6.70 20.68
CA GLY A 92 9.01 5.99 21.50
C GLY A 92 8.04 5.19 20.64
N PRO A 93 6.74 5.12 20.99
CA PRO A 93 5.79 4.21 20.34
C PRO A 93 5.59 4.54 18.85
N PHE A 94 5.94 5.76 18.42
CA PHE A 94 5.78 6.20 17.03
C PHE A 94 6.88 5.66 16.11
N SER A 95 8.01 5.23 16.68
CA SER A 95 9.16 4.76 15.92
C SER A 95 8.84 3.45 15.19
N PRO A 96 9.38 3.25 13.98
CA PRO A 96 9.30 1.95 13.32
C PRO A 96 9.83 0.84 14.23
N PRO A 97 9.31 -0.39 14.13
CA PRO A 97 9.88 -1.53 14.86
C PRO A 97 11.38 -1.70 14.56
N GLY A 98 12.18 -1.84 15.62
CA GLY A 98 13.64 -1.95 15.51
C GLY A 98 14.30 -0.70 14.94
N ASP A 99 15.33 -0.87 14.10
CA ASP A 99 16.06 0.23 13.46
C ASP A 99 15.55 0.55 12.04
N GLY A 100 14.29 0.22 11.76
CA GLY A 100 13.68 0.39 10.45
C GLY A 100 13.63 1.86 10.03
N SER A 101 13.79 2.09 8.73
CA SER A 101 13.54 3.39 8.11
C SER A 101 12.08 3.82 8.30
N PRO A 102 11.79 5.10 8.58
CA PRO A 102 10.44 5.60 8.79
C PRO A 102 9.66 5.79 7.48
N VAL A 103 10.25 5.56 6.31
CA VAL A 103 9.63 5.84 4.99
C VAL A 103 8.21 5.28 4.88
N TYR A 104 8.01 4.01 5.28
CA TYR A 104 6.69 3.37 5.17
C TYR A 104 5.61 4.02 6.05
N HIS A 105 6.02 4.65 7.15
CA HIS A 105 5.14 5.31 8.12
C HIS A 105 4.93 6.79 7.78
N LEU A 106 5.98 7.50 7.41
CA LEU A 106 5.93 8.93 7.09
C LEU A 106 5.26 9.22 5.75
N SER A 107 5.42 8.37 4.73
CA SER A 107 4.84 8.63 3.40
C SER A 107 3.31 8.78 3.43
N PRO A 108 2.52 7.91 4.10
CA PRO A 108 1.09 8.14 4.28
C PRO A 108 0.72 9.44 5.01
N LEU A 109 1.54 9.88 5.97
CA LEU A 109 1.33 11.14 6.69
C LEU A 109 1.59 12.36 5.80
N ALA A 110 2.62 12.32 4.94
CA ALA A 110 2.86 13.35 3.94
C ALA A 110 1.67 13.46 2.96
N ILE A 111 1.15 12.32 2.49
CA ILE A 111 -0.03 12.26 1.61
C ILE A 111 -1.25 12.87 2.31
N ALA A 112 -1.55 12.45 3.53
CA ALA A 112 -2.70 12.95 4.28
C ALA A 112 -2.59 14.46 4.54
N SER A 113 -1.42 14.92 4.96
CA SER A 113 -1.14 16.36 5.18
C SER A 113 -1.42 17.18 3.93
N TRP A 114 -0.95 16.71 2.78
CA TRP A 114 -1.18 17.37 1.49
C TRP A 114 -2.66 17.42 1.11
N LEU A 115 -3.37 16.29 1.22
CA LEU A 115 -4.80 16.21 0.91
C LEU A 115 -5.66 17.10 1.81
N LEU A 116 -5.20 17.40 3.03
CA LEU A 116 -5.86 18.25 4.00
C LEU A 116 -5.43 19.73 3.93
N GLY A 117 -4.53 20.10 3.03
CA GLY A 117 -4.02 21.46 2.91
C GLY A 117 -3.01 21.88 3.99
N ARG A 118 -2.47 20.93 4.76
CA ARG A 118 -1.41 21.13 5.77
C ARG A 118 -0.04 21.09 5.09
N TYR A 119 0.21 22.07 4.22
CA TYR A 119 1.36 22.04 3.31
C TYR A 119 2.71 22.20 4.02
N ASP A 120 2.75 22.93 5.14
CA ASP A 120 3.91 23.04 6.01
C ASP A 120 4.30 21.67 6.60
N THR A 121 3.34 20.94 7.17
CA THR A 121 3.56 19.58 7.67
C THR A 121 3.97 18.63 6.54
N ALA A 122 3.30 18.68 5.39
CA ALA A 122 3.68 17.85 4.24
C ALA A 122 5.12 18.12 3.79
N SER A 123 5.53 19.39 3.73
CA SER A 123 6.89 19.81 3.34
C SER A 123 7.95 19.38 4.35
N ALA A 124 7.66 19.50 5.65
CA ALA A 124 8.54 19.03 6.72
C ALA A 124 8.74 17.52 6.64
N VAL A 125 7.66 16.74 6.50
CA VAL A 125 7.74 15.28 6.38
C VAL A 125 8.50 14.86 5.12
N ASN A 126 8.28 15.53 3.98
CA ASN A 126 9.04 15.25 2.76
C ASN A 126 10.54 15.55 2.92
N SER A 127 10.88 16.63 3.62
CA SER A 127 12.27 16.96 3.96
C SER A 127 12.89 15.89 4.88
N ALA A 128 12.10 15.25 5.74
CA ALA A 128 12.56 14.11 6.51
C ALA A 128 12.76 12.86 5.63
N LEU A 129 11.82 12.58 4.71
CA LEU A 129 11.81 11.43 3.81
C LEU A 129 12.98 11.40 2.83
N VAL A 130 13.39 12.55 2.27
CA VAL A 130 14.47 12.63 1.27
C VAL A 130 15.79 12.06 1.80
N ARG A 131 16.02 12.11 3.12
CA ARG A 131 17.22 11.58 3.79
C ARG A 131 17.32 10.05 3.74
N PHE A 132 16.21 9.38 3.44
CA PHE A 132 16.14 7.92 3.35
C PHE A 132 16.10 7.42 1.91
N GLN A 133 16.24 8.31 0.93
CA GLN A 133 16.42 7.95 -0.46
C GLN A 133 17.91 7.94 -0.80
N ASP A 134 18.36 6.86 -1.44
CA ASP A 134 19.68 6.80 -2.04
C ASP A 134 19.74 7.79 -3.22
N PRO A 135 20.63 8.79 -3.20
CA PRO A 135 20.71 9.77 -4.28
C PRO A 135 21.23 9.19 -5.60
N GLU A 136 21.97 8.07 -5.56
CA GLU A 136 22.53 7.43 -6.75
C GLU A 136 21.50 6.53 -7.42
N THR A 137 20.90 5.63 -6.64
CA THR A 137 19.98 4.61 -7.19
C THR A 137 18.53 5.09 -7.24
N GLY A 138 18.13 6.01 -6.35
CA GLY A 138 16.76 6.46 -6.13
C GLY A 138 15.92 5.55 -5.24
N GLY A 139 16.49 4.46 -4.69
CA GLY A 139 15.80 3.52 -3.82
C GLY A 139 15.66 4.03 -2.38
N ALA A 140 14.63 3.58 -1.68
CA ALA A 140 14.45 3.90 -0.27
C ALA A 140 15.17 2.87 0.61
N TYR A 141 16.00 3.34 1.55
CA TYR A 141 16.71 2.48 2.49
C TYR A 141 15.75 1.77 3.46
N GLU A 142 16.09 0.53 3.79
CA GLU A 142 15.34 -0.31 4.73
C GLU A 142 15.58 0.09 6.19
N LEU A 143 16.80 0.52 6.51
CA LEU A 143 17.23 0.93 7.85
C LEU A 143 17.37 2.44 7.97
N ARG A 144 17.21 2.95 9.20
CA ARG A 144 17.55 4.34 9.53
C ARG A 144 19.07 4.56 9.49
N ASP A 145 19.84 3.63 10.03
CA ASP A 145 21.30 3.58 9.87
C ASP A 145 21.66 2.77 8.62
N PHE A 146 21.53 3.40 7.46
CA PHE A 146 21.83 2.77 6.16
C PHE A 146 23.32 2.56 5.93
N ALA A 147 24.22 3.14 6.75
CA ALA A 147 25.65 2.82 6.70
C ALA A 147 25.92 1.40 7.21
N ARG A 148 25.08 0.89 8.12
CA ARG A 148 25.14 -0.50 8.60
C ARG A 148 24.76 -1.51 7.52
N ASP A 149 23.69 -1.22 6.78
CA ASP A 149 23.26 -2.01 5.62
C ASP A 149 22.49 -1.10 4.64
N PRO A 150 23.04 -0.79 3.45
CA PRO A 150 22.42 0.10 2.47
C PRO A 150 21.34 -0.60 1.64
N LEU A 151 20.64 -1.56 2.25
CA LEU A 151 19.60 -2.36 1.65
C LEU A 151 18.40 -1.48 1.30
N GLN A 152 17.90 -1.65 0.07
CA GLN A 152 16.72 -0.95 -0.44
C GLN A 152 15.68 -1.98 -0.84
N ASP A 153 14.40 -1.68 -0.62
CA ASP A 153 13.31 -2.60 -0.93
C ASP A 153 12.20 -1.96 -1.77
N ASN A 154 11.53 -2.78 -2.57
CA ASN A 154 10.50 -2.39 -3.51
C ASN A 154 9.28 -1.74 -2.82
N LEU A 155 8.86 -2.25 -1.65
CA LEU A 155 7.68 -1.73 -0.95
C LEU A 155 7.91 -0.30 -0.46
N LYS A 156 9.01 -0.04 0.25
CA LYS A 156 9.34 1.31 0.74
C LYS A 156 9.63 2.26 -0.41
N THR A 157 10.35 1.80 -1.43
CA THR A 157 10.69 2.61 -2.60
C THR A 157 9.44 3.05 -3.34
N ALA A 158 8.50 2.14 -3.62
CA ALA A 158 7.23 2.50 -4.26
C ALA A 158 6.37 3.41 -3.36
N GLN A 159 6.32 3.16 -2.05
CA GLN A 159 5.57 4.00 -1.10
C GLN A 159 6.12 5.44 -1.04
N LEU A 160 7.46 5.60 -1.07
CA LEU A 160 8.14 6.89 -1.19
C LEU A 160 7.76 7.59 -2.49
N GLY A 161 7.74 6.85 -3.60
CA GLY A 161 7.36 7.38 -4.91
C GLY A 161 5.92 7.87 -4.93
N ILE A 162 4.99 7.12 -4.33
CA ILE A 162 3.58 7.48 -4.27
C ILE A 162 3.38 8.77 -3.46
N SER A 163 4.04 8.92 -2.30
CA SER A 163 3.99 10.19 -1.57
C SER A 163 4.58 11.32 -2.40
N SER A 164 5.71 11.09 -3.06
CA SER A 164 6.37 12.09 -3.91
C SER A 164 5.50 12.55 -5.08
N LEU A 165 4.75 11.64 -5.70
CA LEU A 165 3.80 11.98 -6.76
C LEU A 165 2.67 12.87 -6.25
N VAL A 166 2.10 12.54 -5.09
CA VAL A 166 0.99 13.31 -4.48
C VAL A 166 1.45 14.71 -4.07
N THR A 167 2.63 14.81 -3.44
CA THR A 167 3.14 16.09 -2.91
C THR A 167 3.95 16.89 -3.92
N GLY A 168 4.10 16.42 -5.16
CA GLY A 168 4.82 17.13 -6.22
C GLY A 168 6.36 17.07 -6.15
N GLU A 169 6.93 16.16 -5.36
CA GLU A 169 8.40 15.97 -5.22
C GLU A 169 8.99 15.24 -6.42
N ARG A 170 9.11 15.96 -7.55
CA ARG A 170 9.45 15.37 -8.85
C ARG A 170 10.77 14.60 -8.85
N HIS A 171 11.83 15.16 -8.26
CA HIS A 171 13.15 14.51 -8.24
C HIS A 171 13.12 13.17 -7.49
N MET A 172 12.42 13.12 -6.35
CA MET A 172 12.27 11.90 -5.57
C MET A 172 11.49 10.84 -6.35
N ALA A 173 10.36 11.22 -6.97
CA ALA A 173 9.56 10.34 -7.81
C ALA A 173 10.36 9.80 -9.02
N ASP A 174 11.14 10.64 -9.70
CA ASP A 174 11.97 10.24 -10.83
C ASP A 174 13.09 9.27 -10.39
N GLY A 175 13.63 9.45 -9.18
CA GLY A 175 14.55 8.50 -8.55
C GLY A 175 13.91 7.13 -8.31
N VAL A 176 12.72 7.12 -7.71
CA VAL A 176 11.95 5.89 -7.49
C VAL A 176 11.63 5.17 -8.80
N HIS A 177 11.26 5.92 -9.85
CA HIS A 177 11.02 5.35 -11.18
C HIS A 177 12.27 4.62 -11.70
N ARG A 178 13.45 5.25 -11.65
CA ARG A 178 14.70 4.60 -12.07
C ARG A 178 14.97 3.34 -11.27
N TRP A 179 14.86 3.41 -9.95
CA TRP A 179 15.14 2.27 -9.08
C TRP A 179 14.22 1.08 -9.39
N LEU A 180 12.91 1.31 -9.49
CA LEU A 180 11.93 0.24 -9.75
C LEU A 180 12.10 -0.36 -11.15
N ALA A 181 12.38 0.48 -12.16
CA ALA A 181 12.65 0.01 -13.52
C ALA A 181 13.89 -0.90 -13.55
N HIS A 182 15.00 -0.45 -12.95
CA HIS A 182 16.21 -1.26 -12.83
C HIS A 182 15.98 -2.53 -11.99
N ASN A 183 15.18 -2.42 -10.92
CA ASN A 183 14.84 -3.59 -10.11
C ASN A 183 14.15 -4.67 -10.93
N LEU A 184 13.21 -4.30 -11.81
CA LEU A 184 12.53 -5.25 -12.68
C LEU A 184 13.43 -5.81 -13.79
N GLU A 185 14.27 -4.96 -14.39
CA GLU A 185 15.13 -5.30 -15.53
C GLU A 185 16.20 -6.34 -15.17
N ASP A 186 16.77 -6.28 -13.96
CA ASP A 186 17.89 -7.16 -13.54
C ASP A 186 17.45 -8.47 -12.86
N GLN A 187 16.16 -8.82 -12.94
CA GLN A 187 15.65 -10.00 -12.26
C GLN A 187 16.15 -11.30 -12.90
N PRO A 188 16.74 -12.23 -12.12
CA PRO A 188 17.35 -13.43 -12.68
C PRO A 188 16.35 -14.56 -13.02
N ASP A 189 15.09 -14.49 -12.55
CA ASP A 189 14.13 -15.61 -12.64
C ASP A 189 12.68 -15.14 -12.92
N LEU A 190 12.50 -14.09 -13.74
CA LEU A 190 11.16 -13.74 -14.22
C LEU A 190 10.66 -14.74 -15.26
N PRO A 191 9.34 -15.02 -15.31
CA PRO A 191 8.29 -14.41 -14.48
C PRO A 191 8.03 -15.14 -13.15
N HIS A 192 8.86 -16.12 -12.78
CA HIS A 192 8.57 -17.01 -11.65
C HIS A 192 8.88 -16.41 -10.28
N ARG A 193 9.94 -15.61 -10.16
CA ARG A 193 10.36 -14.99 -8.92
C ARG A 193 10.69 -13.52 -9.10
N LEU A 194 10.20 -12.69 -8.19
CA LEU A 194 10.60 -11.30 -8.03
C LEU A 194 11.44 -11.16 -6.76
N PHE A 195 12.72 -10.86 -6.91
CA PHE A 195 13.59 -10.41 -5.83
C PHE A 195 13.32 -8.93 -5.56
N THR A 196 12.90 -8.63 -4.34
CA THR A 196 12.26 -7.35 -3.99
C THR A 196 13.24 -6.32 -3.46
N SER A 197 14.48 -6.74 -3.19
CA SER A 197 15.48 -5.93 -2.51
C SER A 197 16.76 -5.84 -3.33
N ARG A 198 17.48 -4.72 -3.17
CA ARG A 198 18.79 -4.48 -3.81
C ARG A 198 19.82 -3.98 -2.80
N ARG A 199 21.08 -4.35 -3.02
CA ARG A 199 22.25 -3.70 -2.41
C ARG A 199 23.14 -3.19 -3.53
N GLY A 200 23.30 -1.88 -3.63
CA GLY A 200 23.99 -1.25 -4.75
C GLY A 200 23.34 -1.61 -6.09
N ASP A 201 24.13 -2.16 -7.00
CA ASP A 201 23.71 -2.48 -8.37
C ASP A 201 23.07 -3.87 -8.54
N LYS A 202 22.93 -4.67 -7.47
CA LYS A 202 22.46 -6.07 -7.59
C LYS A 202 21.20 -6.37 -6.78
N PRO A 203 20.28 -7.18 -7.32
CA PRO A 203 19.25 -7.83 -6.51
C PRO A 203 19.86 -8.70 -5.42
N VAL A 204 19.25 -8.69 -4.23
CA VAL A 204 19.62 -9.59 -3.13
C VAL A 204 19.00 -10.95 -3.39
N THR A 205 19.85 -11.94 -3.72
CA THR A 205 19.44 -13.33 -3.98
C THR A 205 19.96 -14.29 -2.92
N ASP A 206 20.87 -13.83 -2.07
CA ASP A 206 21.42 -14.51 -0.91
C ASP A 206 20.67 -14.07 0.36
N PHE A 207 19.80 -14.93 0.86
CA PHE A 207 19.03 -14.69 2.07
C PHE A 207 18.73 -16.00 2.80
N THR A 208 18.45 -15.88 4.09
CA THR A 208 18.01 -16.99 4.93
C THR A 208 16.53 -17.30 4.72
N ASP A 209 16.08 -18.50 5.12
CA ASP A 209 14.67 -18.88 5.07
C ASP A 209 13.77 -17.91 5.88
N GLN A 210 14.31 -17.31 6.95
CA GLN A 210 13.58 -16.34 7.78
C GLN A 210 13.37 -15.01 7.05
N GLU A 211 14.26 -14.64 6.13
CA GLU A 211 14.18 -13.41 5.36
C GLU A 211 13.39 -13.60 4.06
N ALA A 212 13.20 -14.84 3.60
CA ALA A 212 12.64 -15.16 2.29
C ALA A 212 11.33 -14.40 1.99
N PHE A 213 10.42 -14.30 2.96
CA PHE A 213 9.15 -13.57 2.81
C PHE A 213 9.33 -12.10 2.40
N PHE A 214 10.41 -11.46 2.87
CA PHE A 214 10.70 -10.05 2.58
C PHE A 214 11.61 -9.86 1.36
N ARG A 215 12.30 -10.92 0.90
CA ARG A 215 13.33 -10.83 -0.15
C ARG A 215 12.89 -11.35 -1.50
N VAL A 216 11.96 -12.31 -1.54
CA VAL A 216 11.50 -12.92 -2.79
C VAL A 216 10.00 -13.18 -2.77
N VAL A 217 9.36 -13.00 -3.92
CA VAL A 217 8.00 -13.45 -4.19
C VAL A 217 8.08 -14.57 -5.22
N ASP A 218 7.80 -15.82 -4.83
CA ASP A 218 7.66 -16.94 -5.78
C ASP A 218 6.21 -17.09 -6.24
N PHE A 219 5.90 -16.68 -7.47
CA PHE A 219 4.53 -16.67 -7.99
C PHE A 219 3.92 -18.07 -8.19
N ARG A 220 4.68 -19.14 -7.93
CA ARG A 220 4.24 -20.55 -7.98
C ARG A 220 3.92 -21.13 -6.60
N ALA A 221 4.27 -20.43 -5.52
CA ALA A 221 4.05 -20.88 -4.14
C ALA A 221 3.01 -20.00 -3.45
N PRO A 222 2.17 -20.51 -2.54
CA PRO A 222 1.23 -19.70 -1.77
C PRO A 222 1.92 -18.85 -0.70
N ARG A 223 1.14 -17.95 -0.08
CA ARG A 223 1.52 -17.18 1.12
C ARG A 223 2.80 -16.36 0.97
N GLN A 224 2.98 -15.77 -0.20
CA GLN A 224 4.10 -14.88 -0.50
C GLN A 224 3.72 -13.42 -0.27
N GLY A 225 4.72 -12.52 -0.27
CA GLY A 225 4.53 -11.07 -0.26
C GLY A 225 4.00 -10.51 -1.59
N TYR A 226 2.85 -10.99 -2.09
CA TYR A 226 2.28 -10.60 -3.39
C TYR A 226 1.93 -9.12 -3.54
N PHE A 227 2.12 -8.30 -2.50
CA PHE A 227 1.84 -6.88 -2.53
C PHE A 227 2.90 -6.08 -3.33
N HIS A 228 4.10 -6.64 -3.52
CA HIS A 228 5.22 -5.95 -4.16
C HIS A 228 4.95 -5.51 -5.60
N PRO A 229 4.40 -6.35 -6.49
CA PRO A 229 4.10 -5.90 -7.86
C PRO A 229 2.97 -4.87 -7.91
N GLY A 230 1.96 -5.03 -7.06
CA GLY A 230 0.80 -4.14 -7.02
C GLY A 230 1.16 -2.70 -6.67
N ILE A 231 1.97 -2.49 -5.63
CA ILE A 231 2.40 -1.13 -5.25
C ILE A 231 3.34 -0.49 -6.28
N ALA A 232 4.23 -1.28 -6.89
CA ALA A 232 5.08 -0.79 -7.97
C ALA A 232 4.23 -0.35 -9.17
N ALA A 233 3.22 -1.14 -9.55
CA ALA A 233 2.29 -0.78 -10.61
C ALA A 233 1.47 0.48 -10.29
N ALA A 234 1.00 0.63 -9.04
CA ALA A 234 0.30 1.84 -8.60
C ALA A 234 1.18 3.09 -8.74
N PHE A 235 2.47 3.00 -8.35
CA PHE A 235 3.43 4.07 -8.55
C PHE A 235 3.61 4.39 -10.05
N PHE A 236 3.90 3.41 -10.89
CA PHE A 236 4.14 3.65 -12.33
C PHE A 236 2.91 4.21 -13.04
N ALA A 237 1.70 3.75 -12.70
CA ALA A 237 0.48 4.31 -13.25
C ALA A 237 0.30 5.78 -12.83
N GLY A 238 0.55 6.11 -11.55
CA GLY A 238 0.58 7.49 -11.08
C GLY A 238 1.60 8.37 -11.79
N HIS A 239 2.81 7.84 -11.99
CA HIS A 239 3.89 8.50 -12.72
C HIS A 239 3.49 8.75 -14.18
N ALA A 240 2.88 7.77 -14.85
CA ALA A 240 2.36 7.91 -16.21
C ALA A 240 1.32 9.04 -16.31
N MET A 241 0.36 9.08 -15.38
CA MET A 241 -0.67 10.13 -15.36
C MET A 241 -0.09 11.53 -15.15
N ARG A 242 0.91 11.67 -14.27
CA ARG A 242 1.62 12.94 -14.05
C ARG A 242 2.30 13.43 -15.32
N ASP A 243 2.95 12.54 -16.05
CA ASP A 243 3.77 12.87 -17.22
C ASP A 243 3.01 12.72 -18.55
N GLY A 244 1.69 12.93 -18.53
CA GLY A 244 0.86 13.02 -19.74
C GLY A 244 0.68 11.70 -20.49
N GLY A 245 0.68 10.57 -19.78
CA GLY A 245 0.53 9.23 -20.34
C GLY A 245 1.84 8.62 -20.83
N ASP A 246 2.94 8.81 -20.07
CA ASP A 246 4.24 8.22 -20.42
C ASP A 246 4.12 6.70 -20.67
N LYS A 247 4.36 6.31 -21.92
CA LYS A 247 4.16 4.93 -22.39
C LYS A 247 5.08 3.95 -21.68
N ARG A 248 6.30 4.37 -21.31
CA ARG A 248 7.24 3.51 -20.59
C ARG A 248 6.70 3.19 -19.19
N SER A 249 6.20 4.19 -18.48
CA SER A 249 5.56 4.01 -17.17
C SER A 249 4.34 3.08 -17.27
N VAL A 250 3.47 3.26 -18.27
CA VAL A 250 2.34 2.34 -18.51
C VAL A 250 2.82 0.90 -18.76
N GLU A 251 3.86 0.72 -19.58
CA GLU A 251 4.42 -0.61 -19.86
C GLU A 251 5.01 -1.25 -18.60
N LEU A 252 5.73 -0.49 -17.77
CA LEU A 252 6.29 -0.98 -16.51
C LEU A 252 5.20 -1.37 -15.51
N ALA A 253 4.13 -0.59 -15.39
CA ALA A 253 2.97 -0.94 -14.57
C ALA A 253 2.36 -2.28 -15.01
N ARG A 254 2.15 -2.46 -16.32
CA ARG A 254 1.65 -3.71 -16.90
C ARG A 254 2.59 -4.89 -16.64
N LYS A 255 3.90 -4.71 -16.77
CA LYS A 255 4.89 -5.77 -16.51
C LYS A 255 4.88 -6.21 -15.05
N TYR A 256 4.75 -5.29 -14.09
CA TYR A 256 4.62 -5.67 -12.70
C TYR A 256 3.31 -6.43 -12.42
N LEU A 257 2.17 -5.93 -12.93
CA LEU A 257 0.89 -6.63 -12.77
C LEU A 257 0.90 -8.01 -13.44
N SER A 258 1.60 -8.17 -14.57
CA SER A 258 1.64 -9.45 -15.29
C SER A 258 2.32 -10.56 -14.51
N LEU A 259 3.27 -10.24 -13.61
CA LEU A 259 3.88 -11.23 -12.70
C LEU A 259 2.83 -11.90 -11.83
N THR A 260 1.87 -11.09 -11.34
CA THR A 260 0.77 -11.59 -10.53
C THR A 260 -0.21 -12.37 -11.39
N THR A 261 -0.65 -11.84 -12.54
CA THR A 261 -1.64 -12.53 -13.39
C THR A 261 -1.12 -13.81 -14.04
N ALA A 262 0.20 -13.98 -14.16
CA ALA A 262 0.84 -15.21 -14.62
C ALA A 262 1.15 -16.20 -13.48
N GLY A 263 0.93 -15.79 -12.22
CA GLY A 263 1.11 -16.61 -11.03
C GLY A 263 -0.06 -17.55 -10.76
N THR A 264 -0.06 -18.16 -9.57
CA THR A 264 -1.11 -19.11 -9.15
C THR A 264 -2.38 -18.41 -8.65
N GLU A 265 -3.53 -19.04 -8.86
CA GLU A 265 -4.83 -18.57 -8.30
C GLU A 265 -4.85 -18.55 -6.76
N GLN A 266 -3.99 -19.32 -6.09
CA GLN A 266 -3.88 -19.34 -4.62
C GLN A 266 -3.56 -17.98 -4.02
N GLN A 267 -2.95 -17.07 -4.79
CA GLN A 267 -2.73 -15.69 -4.34
C GLN A 267 -4.04 -14.94 -4.06
N PHE A 268 -5.14 -15.31 -4.73
CA PHE A 268 -6.47 -14.74 -4.54
C PHE A 268 -7.36 -15.61 -3.64
N ASP A 269 -7.24 -16.93 -3.78
CA ASP A 269 -8.19 -17.89 -3.20
C ASP A 269 -7.84 -18.30 -1.77
N ASP A 270 -6.59 -18.20 -1.33
CA ASP A 270 -6.20 -18.60 0.02
C ASP A 270 -6.88 -17.68 1.06
N PRO A 271 -7.83 -18.19 1.87
CA PRO A 271 -8.54 -17.37 2.86
C PRO A 271 -7.63 -16.88 3.98
N SER A 272 -6.48 -17.53 4.20
CA SER A 272 -5.48 -17.11 5.19
C SER A 272 -4.57 -15.98 4.69
N SER A 273 -4.65 -15.63 3.40
CA SER A 273 -3.80 -14.61 2.78
C SER A 273 -4.58 -13.38 2.36
N VAL A 274 -4.07 -12.20 2.74
CA VAL A 274 -4.51 -10.89 2.22
C VAL A 274 -3.38 -10.17 1.47
N GLN A 275 -2.27 -10.86 1.18
CA GLN A 275 -1.07 -10.24 0.62
C GLN A 275 -1.24 -9.75 -0.83
N ILE A 276 -2.31 -10.18 -1.51
CA ILE A 276 -2.66 -9.76 -2.86
C ILE A 276 -3.32 -8.38 -2.92
N CYS A 277 -3.66 -7.77 -1.78
CA CYS A 277 -4.48 -6.57 -1.69
C CYS A 277 -3.99 -5.40 -2.59
N LYS A 278 -2.67 -5.15 -2.62
CA LYS A 278 -2.07 -4.09 -3.45
C LYS A 278 -2.15 -4.36 -4.95
N PHE A 279 -2.35 -5.60 -5.39
CA PHE A 279 -2.63 -5.88 -6.81
C PHE A 279 -3.92 -5.18 -7.25
N GLY A 280 -4.97 -5.19 -6.40
CA GLY A 280 -6.21 -4.47 -6.69
C GLY A 280 -6.01 -2.97 -6.83
N TRP A 281 -5.22 -2.37 -5.95
CA TRP A 281 -4.85 -0.97 -6.05
C TRP A 281 -4.04 -0.67 -7.32
N GLY A 282 -3.00 -1.47 -7.60
CA GLY A 282 -2.20 -1.32 -8.82
C GLY A 282 -3.02 -1.48 -10.10
N ALA A 283 -3.95 -2.44 -10.15
CA ALA A 283 -4.86 -2.63 -11.27
C ALA A 283 -5.83 -1.45 -11.45
N ALA A 284 -6.36 -0.89 -10.34
CA ALA A 284 -7.23 0.29 -10.38
C ALA A 284 -6.49 1.53 -10.90
N ALA A 285 -5.26 1.75 -10.41
CA ALA A 285 -4.41 2.83 -10.91
C ALA A 285 -4.06 2.65 -12.39
N ALA A 286 -3.72 1.42 -12.80
CA ALA A 286 -3.42 1.11 -14.20
C ALA A 286 -4.65 1.28 -15.11
N LEU A 287 -5.85 0.93 -14.65
CA LEU A 287 -7.10 1.20 -15.38
C LEU A 287 -7.34 2.71 -15.56
N ALA A 288 -7.04 3.52 -14.54
CA ALA A 288 -7.17 4.97 -14.64
C ALA A 288 -6.15 5.58 -15.62
N ALA A 289 -4.91 5.09 -15.60
CA ALA A 289 -3.84 5.56 -16.49
C ALA A 289 -4.02 5.08 -17.95
N ASP A 290 -4.63 3.91 -18.13
CA ASP A 290 -4.82 3.26 -19.43
C ASP A 290 -6.14 2.44 -19.46
N PRO A 291 -7.28 3.12 -19.73
CA PRO A 291 -8.61 2.50 -19.70
C PRO A 291 -8.80 1.33 -20.67
N GLU A 292 -8.04 1.32 -21.77
CA GLU A 292 -8.10 0.28 -22.80
C GLU A 292 -7.11 -0.88 -22.54
N GLY A 293 -6.31 -0.78 -21.47
CA GLY A 293 -5.24 -1.73 -21.16
C GLY A 293 -5.69 -3.10 -20.64
N GLY A 294 -6.99 -3.38 -20.61
CA GLY A 294 -7.54 -4.67 -20.19
C GLY A 294 -7.52 -4.90 -18.67
N HIS A 295 -7.42 -3.84 -17.88
CA HIS A 295 -7.35 -3.93 -16.42
C HIS A 295 -8.71 -4.08 -15.74
N LEU A 296 -9.81 -3.69 -16.40
CA LEU A 296 -11.17 -3.71 -15.82
C LEU A 296 -11.55 -5.06 -15.18
N PRO A 297 -11.35 -6.23 -15.81
CA PRO A 297 -11.68 -7.51 -15.19
C PRO A 297 -10.99 -7.76 -13.86
N TRP A 298 -9.76 -7.27 -13.69
CA TRP A 298 -8.99 -7.42 -12.45
C TRP A 298 -9.47 -6.45 -11.36
N VAL A 299 -9.85 -5.23 -11.75
CA VAL A 299 -10.45 -4.26 -10.82
C VAL A 299 -11.79 -4.76 -10.29
N VAL A 300 -12.63 -5.32 -11.17
CA VAL A 300 -13.90 -5.97 -10.80
C VAL A 300 -13.66 -7.12 -9.81
N ARG A 301 -12.74 -8.03 -10.15
CA ARG A 301 -12.36 -9.17 -9.31
C ARG A 301 -11.92 -8.70 -7.92
N MET A 302 -11.04 -7.71 -7.87
CA MET A 302 -10.49 -7.23 -6.60
C MET A 302 -11.50 -6.43 -5.79
N GLY A 303 -12.41 -5.69 -6.42
CA GLY A 303 -13.54 -5.06 -5.74
C GLY A 303 -14.42 -6.09 -5.00
N GLU A 304 -14.80 -7.16 -5.70
CA GLU A 304 -15.53 -8.28 -5.08
C GLU A 304 -14.70 -8.96 -3.97
N TRP A 305 -13.38 -9.12 -4.18
CA TRP A 305 -12.47 -9.70 -3.19
C TRP A 305 -12.50 -8.91 -1.87
N PHE A 306 -12.41 -7.58 -1.91
CA PHE A 306 -12.47 -6.76 -0.69
C PHE A 306 -13.81 -6.91 0.04
N VAL A 307 -14.92 -6.88 -0.71
CA VAL A 307 -16.28 -7.05 -0.17
C VAL A 307 -16.41 -8.39 0.55
N ARG A 308 -16.02 -9.50 -0.10
CA ARG A 308 -16.15 -10.85 0.48
C ARG A 308 -15.19 -11.10 1.66
N ARG A 309 -14.07 -10.39 1.72
CA ARG A 309 -13.06 -10.54 2.78
C ARG A 309 -13.28 -9.61 3.96
N GLN A 310 -14.24 -8.69 3.89
CA GLN A 310 -14.59 -7.81 5.00
C GLN A 310 -15.29 -8.60 6.09
N ARG A 311 -14.96 -8.28 7.35
CA ARG A 311 -15.63 -8.87 8.51
C ARG A 311 -17.01 -8.24 8.72
N PRO A 312 -17.92 -8.90 9.44
CA PRO A 312 -19.25 -8.35 9.73
C PRO A 312 -19.25 -7.05 10.54
N ASP A 313 -18.15 -6.73 11.24
CA ASP A 313 -17.96 -5.49 11.98
C ASP A 313 -17.40 -4.34 11.11
N GLY A 314 -17.16 -4.57 9.82
CA GLY A 314 -16.60 -3.59 8.89
C GLY A 314 -15.07 -3.58 8.81
N ALA A 315 -14.37 -4.28 9.70
CA ALA A 315 -12.91 -4.34 9.68
C ALA A 315 -12.37 -5.37 8.67
N TRP A 316 -11.08 -5.28 8.36
CA TRP A 316 -10.31 -6.35 7.73
C TRP A 316 -9.20 -6.85 8.67
N ALA A 317 -8.90 -8.15 8.57
CA ALA A 317 -7.85 -8.79 9.34
C ALA A 317 -6.59 -9.06 8.48
N PRO A 318 -5.39 -9.03 9.09
CA PRO A 318 -4.16 -9.42 8.39
C PRO A 318 -4.16 -10.90 8.03
N SER A 319 -3.14 -11.32 7.26
CA SER A 319 -2.95 -12.72 6.92
C SER A 319 -2.81 -13.57 8.18
N SER A 320 -3.67 -14.57 8.36
CA SER A 320 -3.68 -15.40 9.56
C SER A 320 -2.46 -16.34 9.67
N PHE A 321 -1.72 -16.54 8.58
CA PHE A 321 -0.43 -17.27 8.65
C PHE A 321 0.71 -16.42 9.25
N ASN A 322 0.59 -15.10 9.27
CA ASN A 322 1.53 -14.19 9.95
C ASN A 322 0.98 -13.72 11.30
N THR A 323 -0.33 -13.59 11.41
CA THR A 323 -0.99 -13.08 12.62
C THR A 323 -2.25 -13.91 12.88
N PRO A 324 -2.10 -15.12 13.47
CA PRO A 324 -3.20 -16.07 13.64
C PRO A 324 -4.36 -15.51 14.49
N ASP A 325 -4.02 -14.74 15.51
CA ASP A 325 -4.96 -14.15 16.46
C ASP A 325 -4.82 -12.61 16.45
N PRO A 326 -5.36 -11.91 15.43
CA PRO A 326 -5.17 -10.47 15.29
C PRO A 326 -5.83 -9.71 16.43
N GLY A 327 -5.07 -8.82 17.07
CA GLY A 327 -5.57 -7.90 18.09
C GLY A 327 -6.20 -6.64 17.48
N PRO A 328 -6.72 -5.72 18.32
CA PRO A 328 -7.34 -4.48 17.84
C PRO A 328 -6.41 -3.61 16.97
N LEU A 329 -5.13 -3.52 17.32
CA LEU A 329 -4.15 -2.75 16.53
C LEU A 329 -3.88 -3.41 15.18
N ASP A 330 -3.91 -4.74 15.11
CA ASP A 330 -3.74 -5.48 13.87
C ASP A 330 -4.89 -5.25 12.89
N LEU A 331 -6.11 -5.24 13.42
CA LEU A 331 -7.30 -4.86 12.67
C LEU A 331 -7.23 -3.39 12.23
N TYR A 332 -6.70 -2.51 13.08
CA TYR A 332 -6.61 -1.08 12.79
C TYR A 332 -5.75 -0.80 11.56
N TRP A 333 -4.48 -1.20 11.57
CA TRP A 333 -3.55 -0.87 10.47
C TRP A 333 -3.98 -1.52 9.16
N LYS A 334 -4.56 -2.73 9.24
CA LYS A 334 -5.04 -3.48 8.07
C LYS A 334 -6.31 -2.87 7.50
N THR A 335 -7.27 -2.48 8.34
CA THR A 335 -8.50 -1.80 7.90
C THR A 335 -8.15 -0.46 7.25
N ALA A 336 -7.22 0.32 7.82
CA ALA A 336 -6.73 1.54 7.18
C ALA A 336 -6.12 1.28 5.80
N GLU A 337 -5.34 0.21 5.65
CA GLU A 337 -4.79 -0.18 4.34
C GLU A 337 -5.90 -0.52 3.33
N HIS A 338 -6.84 -1.39 3.71
CA HIS A 338 -7.88 -1.86 2.81
C HIS A 338 -8.92 -0.78 2.47
N VAL A 339 -9.23 0.14 3.39
CA VAL A 339 -10.09 1.31 3.11
C VAL A 339 -9.46 2.19 2.04
N MET A 340 -8.14 2.41 2.10
CA MET A 340 -7.43 3.16 1.07
C MET A 340 -7.51 2.43 -0.29
N GLU A 341 -7.21 1.14 -0.32
CA GLU A 341 -7.18 0.35 -1.56
C GLU A 341 -8.57 0.24 -2.22
N VAL A 342 -9.62 -0.03 -1.43
CA VAL A 342 -10.99 -0.12 -1.94
C VAL A 342 -11.51 1.23 -2.44
N SER A 343 -11.07 2.35 -1.85
CA SER A 343 -11.43 3.69 -2.33
C SER A 343 -10.89 3.96 -3.74
N TYR A 344 -9.66 3.53 -4.04
CA TYR A 344 -9.11 3.65 -5.40
C TYR A 344 -9.80 2.71 -6.40
N ILE A 345 -10.18 1.51 -5.97
CA ILE A 345 -10.97 0.58 -6.80
C ILE A 345 -12.34 1.18 -7.13
N GLU A 346 -13.04 1.73 -6.14
CA GLU A 346 -14.34 2.40 -6.32
C GLU A 346 -14.22 3.54 -7.35
N GLN A 347 -13.23 4.42 -7.17
CA GLN A 347 -13.00 5.56 -8.07
C GLN A 347 -12.73 5.10 -9.50
N ALA A 348 -11.89 4.08 -9.69
CA ALA A 348 -11.57 3.56 -11.01
C ALA A 348 -12.78 2.94 -11.72
N LEU A 349 -13.63 2.19 -11.00
CA LEU A 349 -14.85 1.61 -11.55
C LEU A 349 -15.88 2.68 -11.91
N ALA A 350 -16.09 3.66 -11.03
CA ALA A 350 -17.01 4.76 -11.28
C ALA A 350 -16.59 5.61 -12.49
N ALA A 351 -15.28 5.90 -12.62
CA ALA A 351 -14.74 6.63 -13.76
C ALA A 351 -14.89 5.84 -15.09
N HIS A 352 -15.01 4.52 -15.02
CA HIS A 352 -15.19 3.63 -16.17
C HIS A 352 -16.67 3.34 -16.49
N GLY A 353 -17.62 4.08 -15.88
CA GLY A 353 -19.05 3.94 -16.15
C GLY A 353 -19.67 2.62 -15.69
N VAL A 354 -19.08 2.00 -14.66
CA VAL A 354 -19.75 0.94 -13.92
C VAL A 354 -20.75 1.62 -12.97
N ASP A 355 -22.03 1.28 -13.11
CA ASP A 355 -23.11 1.82 -12.26
C ASP A 355 -23.36 0.98 -11.00
#